data_AF-A0A529NSL8-F1
#
_entry.id   AF-A0A529NSL8-F1
#
_cell.length_a   1.000
_cell.length_b   1.000
_cell.length_c   1.000
_cell.angle_alpha   90.00
_cell.angle_beta   90.00
_cell.angle_gamma   90.00
#
_symmetry.space_group_name_H-M   'P 1'
#
loop_
_entity.id
_entity.type
_entity.pdbx_description
1 polymer ?
#
loop_
_entity_poly.entity_id
_entity_poly.type
_entity_poly.pdbx_seq_one_letter_code
_entity_poly.pdbx_strand_id
1 'polypeptide(L)'
;MKLTIIASALLLATAAHSAQPYTLTAKESQIAELSATNYAKEKDATFVSCSNQCTRDDHHVACVIADKSGAKSEVQCSYKTPGCLT
;
A
#
# COMPACT_ATOMS: atom_id res chain seq x y z
N MET A 1 32.35 -47.97 -17.32
CA MET A 1 31.11 -48.00 -16.50
C MET A 1 30.59 -46.58 -16.40
N LYS A 2 29.38 -46.32 -16.92
CA LYS A 2 28.71 -45.02 -16.84
C LYS A 2 28.15 -44.84 -15.43
N LEU A 3 28.62 -43.83 -14.70
CA LEU A 3 28.02 -43.40 -13.44
C LEU A 3 27.20 -42.14 -13.72
N THR A 4 25.89 -42.33 -13.88
CA THR A 4 24.92 -41.25 -13.94
C THR A 4 24.62 -40.85 -12.49
N ILE A 5 25.11 -39.69 -12.04
CA ILE A 5 24.68 -39.11 -10.77
C ILE A 5 23.75 -37.95 -11.08
N ILE A 6 22.52 -38.12 -10.59
CA ILE A 6 21.34 -37.31 -10.83
C ILE A 6 21.54 -35.95 -10.17
N ALA A 7 21.44 -34.87 -10.95
CA ALA A 7 21.47 -33.51 -10.46
C ALA A 7 20.22 -33.24 -9.59
N SER A 8 20.39 -33.23 -8.27
CA SER A 8 19.36 -32.73 -7.35
C SER A 8 19.43 -31.20 -7.31
N ALA A 9 18.82 -30.55 -8.30
CA ALA A 9 18.48 -29.14 -8.19
C ALA A 9 17.37 -29.01 -7.14
N LEU A 10 17.75 -28.67 -5.90
CA LEU A 10 16.82 -28.13 -4.92
C LEU A 10 16.26 -26.83 -5.51
N LEU A 11 15.07 -26.89 -6.09
CA LEU A 11 14.28 -25.69 -6.31
C LEU A 11 13.92 -25.13 -4.92
N LEU A 12 14.69 -24.15 -4.46
CA LEU A 12 14.21 -23.20 -3.48
C LEU A 12 13.02 -22.49 -4.15
N ALA A 13 11.82 -22.99 -3.91
CA ALA A 13 10.60 -22.24 -4.12
C ALA A 13 10.65 -21.07 -3.14
N THR A 14 11.38 -20.02 -3.50
CA THR A 14 11.18 -18.70 -2.94
C THR A 14 9.73 -18.39 -3.24
N ALA A 15 8.86 -18.52 -2.23
CA ALA A 15 7.52 -18.01 -2.27
C ALA A 15 7.65 -16.49 -2.42
N ALA A 16 7.85 -16.03 -3.65
CA ALA A 16 7.34 -14.75 -4.08
C ALA A 16 5.82 -14.90 -3.95
N HIS A 17 5.32 -14.68 -2.72
CA HIS A 17 3.93 -14.31 -2.52
C HIS A 17 3.77 -13.07 -3.35
N SER A 18 3.25 -13.26 -4.56
CA SER A 18 3.05 -12.22 -5.54
C SER A 18 2.29 -11.11 -4.84
N ALA A 19 2.93 -9.96 -4.68
CA ALA A 19 2.30 -8.73 -4.25
C ALA A 19 1.23 -8.39 -5.30
N GLN A 20 0.04 -8.97 -5.16
CA GLN A 20 -1.00 -8.84 -6.17
C GLN A 20 -1.54 -7.41 -6.09
N PRO A 21 -1.66 -6.72 -7.24
CA PRO A 21 -2.32 -5.43 -7.26
C PRO A 21 -3.75 -5.61 -6.76
N TYR A 22 -4.14 -4.73 -5.84
CA TYR A 22 -5.44 -4.73 -5.20
C TYR A 22 -6.09 -3.36 -5.38
N THR A 23 -7.28 -3.36 -5.97
CA THR A 23 -8.13 -2.18 -6.06
C THR A 23 -9.09 -2.19 -4.88
N LEU A 24 -9.15 -1.08 -4.15
CA LEU A 24 -10.00 -0.96 -2.98
C LEU A 24 -11.48 -1.03 -3.36
N THR A 25 -12.28 -1.64 -2.49
CA THR A 25 -13.73 -1.48 -2.56
C THR A 25 -14.14 -0.06 -2.17
N ALA A 26 -15.35 0.37 -2.55
CA ALA A 26 -15.86 1.70 -2.18
C ALA A 26 -15.83 1.97 -0.66
N LYS A 27 -16.07 0.93 0.16
CA LYS A 27 -15.99 1.05 1.62
C LYS A 27 -14.55 1.25 2.10
N GLU A 28 -13.60 0.52 1.53
CA GLU A 28 -12.18 0.64 1.88
C GLU A 28 -11.61 1.99 1.43
N SER A 29 -11.99 2.46 0.24
CA SER A 29 -11.66 3.81 -0.23
C SER A 29 -12.15 4.88 0.76
N GLN A 30 -13.39 4.79 1.23
CA GLN A 30 -13.91 5.73 2.23
C GLN A 30 -13.13 5.70 3.56
N ILE A 31 -12.68 4.52 4.00
CA ILE A 31 -11.85 4.39 5.21
C ILE A 31 -10.49 5.07 5.02
N ALA A 32 -9.85 4.86 3.86
CA ALA A 32 -8.58 5.49 3.53
C ALA A 32 -8.71 7.01 3.42
N GLU A 33 -9.73 7.51 2.72
CA GLU A 33 -10.01 8.93 2.55
C GLU A 33 -10.31 9.63 3.89
N LEU A 34 -11.07 8.97 4.77
CA LEU A 34 -11.33 9.49 6.11
C LEU A 34 -10.04 9.56 6.94
N SER A 35 -9.20 8.53 6.85
CA SER A 35 -7.90 8.50 7.53
C SER A 35 -6.99 9.62 7.03
N ALA A 36 -6.88 9.79 5.71
CA ALA A 36 -6.10 10.85 5.08
C ALA A 36 -6.64 12.24 5.43
N THR A 37 -7.96 12.40 5.51
CA THR A 37 -8.61 13.65 5.91
C THR A 37 -8.30 14.02 7.35
N ASN A 38 -8.36 13.05 8.27
CA ASN A 38 -8.04 13.29 9.68
C ASN A 38 -6.55 13.60 9.85
N TYR A 39 -5.68 12.83 9.19
CA TYR A 39 -4.25 13.09 9.19
C TYR A 39 -3.91 14.49 8.63
N ALA A 40 -4.54 14.88 7.52
CA ALA A 40 -4.35 16.22 6.94
C ALA A 40 -4.74 17.31 7.94
N LYS A 41 -5.87 17.17 8.65
CA LYS A 41 -6.30 18.12 9.69
C LYS A 41 -5.29 18.23 10.83
N GLU A 42 -4.76 17.12 11.31
CA GLU A 42 -3.71 17.10 12.36
C GLU A 42 -2.42 17.80 11.91
N LYS A 43 -2.13 17.79 10.61
CA LYS A 43 -0.97 18.44 9.99
C LYS A 43 -1.24 19.83 9.44
N ASP A 44 -2.42 20.41 9.68
CA ASP A 44 -2.81 21.72 9.14
C ASP A 44 -2.72 21.77 7.60
N ALA A 45 -3.08 20.65 6.98
CA ALA A 45 -3.09 20.37 5.55
C ALA A 45 -4.51 20.01 5.06
N THR A 46 -4.66 19.86 3.75
CA THR A 46 -5.92 19.49 3.08
C THR A 46 -5.76 18.17 2.34
N PHE A 47 -6.75 17.28 2.48
CA PHE A 47 -6.80 16.04 1.68
C PHE A 47 -7.09 16.35 0.21
N VAL A 48 -6.37 15.69 -0.70
CA VAL A 48 -6.51 15.88 -2.16
C VAL A 48 -7.12 14.64 -2.82
N SER A 49 -6.49 13.47 -2.69
CA SER A 49 -6.94 12.23 -3.32
C SER A 49 -6.25 11.00 -2.73
N CYS A 50 -6.84 9.81 -2.92
CA CYS A 50 -6.16 8.53 -2.71
C CYS A 50 -6.07 7.76 -4.03
N SER A 51 -4.99 7.00 -4.20
CA SER A 51 -4.74 6.16 -5.38
C SER A 51 -5.77 5.04 -5.54
N ASN A 52 -6.38 4.60 -4.44
CA ASN A 52 -7.31 3.46 -4.37
C ASN A 52 -6.73 2.15 -4.94
N GLN A 53 -5.40 2.07 -5.02
CA GLN A 53 -4.65 0.92 -5.50
C GLN A 53 -3.47 0.68 -4.56
N CYS A 54 -3.27 -0.57 -4.19
CA CYS A 54 -2.15 -0.99 -3.37
C CYS A 54 -1.71 -2.41 -3.74
N THR A 55 -0.70 -2.92 -3.07
CA THR A 55 -0.52 -4.37 -3.01
C THR A 55 -1.43 -4.92 -1.90
N ARG A 56 -2.04 -6.09 -2.11
CA ARG A 56 -2.99 -6.66 -1.15
C ARG A 56 -2.40 -6.83 0.26
N ASP A 57 -1.09 -7.10 0.34
CA ASP A 57 -0.38 -7.43 1.58
C ASP A 57 -0.05 -6.18 2.41
N ASP A 58 0.06 -5.01 1.78
CA ASP A 58 0.46 -3.80 2.47
C ASP A 58 -0.69 -3.15 3.25
N HIS A 59 -1.95 -3.40 2.89
CA HIS A 59 -3.14 -2.80 3.53
C HIS A 59 -3.17 -1.26 3.63
N HIS A 60 -2.26 -0.58 2.93
CA HIS A 60 -2.14 0.87 2.86
C HIS A 60 -2.29 1.33 1.42
N VAL A 61 -2.85 2.52 1.22
CA VAL A 61 -2.89 3.21 -0.07
C VAL A 61 -2.18 4.55 0.03
N ALA A 62 -1.51 4.92 -1.05
CA ALA A 62 -0.97 6.26 -1.21
C ALA A 62 -2.13 7.27 -1.29
N CYS A 63 -2.10 8.27 -0.43
CA CYS A 63 -2.98 9.43 -0.43
C CYS A 63 -2.17 10.71 -0.49
N VAL A 64 -2.68 11.71 -1.19
CA VAL A 64 -2.05 13.02 -1.36
C VAL A 64 -2.73 14.01 -0.44
N ILE A 65 -1.91 14.74 0.32
CA ILE A 65 -2.31 15.92 1.08
C ILE A 65 -1.57 17.15 0.55
N ALA A 66 -2.15 18.33 0.73
CA ALA A 66 -1.54 19.60 0.37
C ALA A 66 -1.46 20.51 1.61
N ASP A 67 -0.29 21.07 1.88
CA ASP A 67 -0.13 22.04 2.97
C ASP A 67 -0.77 23.40 2.62
N LYS A 68 -0.70 24.36 3.54
CA LYS A 68 -1.21 25.73 3.35
C LYS A 68 -0.57 26.50 2.17
N SER A 69 0.65 26.14 1.78
CA SER A 69 1.33 26.71 0.61
C SER A 69 0.92 26.04 -0.70
N GLY A 70 0.15 24.94 -0.62
CA GLY A 70 -0.24 24.10 -1.75
C GLY A 70 0.79 23.04 -2.11
N ALA A 71 1.87 22.87 -1.31
CA ALA A 71 2.85 21.83 -1.54
C ALA A 71 2.25 20.46 -1.24
N LYS A 72 2.37 19.54 -2.20
CA LYS A 72 1.77 18.20 -2.13
C LYS A 72 2.75 17.21 -1.51
N SER A 73 2.25 16.37 -0.62
CA SER A 73 2.98 15.25 -0.02
C SER A 73 2.14 13.98 -0.13
N GLU A 74 2.82 12.86 -0.34
CA GLU A 74 2.21 11.53 -0.28
C GLU A 74 2.31 10.97 1.13
N VAL A 75 1.23 10.36 1.61
CA VAL A 75 1.14 9.65 2.89
C VAL A 75 0.49 8.30 2.65
N GLN A 76 0.88 7.28 3.43
CA GLN A 76 0.36 5.92 3.28
C GLN A 76 -0.76 5.68 4.28
N CYS A 77 -2.01 5.61 3.84
CA CYS A 77 -3.17 5.48 4.72
C CYS A 77 -3.75 4.07 4.70
N SER A 78 -4.01 3.51 5.88
CA SER A 78 -4.63 2.19 5.99
C SER A 78 -6.09 2.25 5.57
N TYR A 79 -6.53 1.26 4.81
CA TYR A 79 -7.94 1.07 4.45
C TYR A 79 -8.62 -0.01 5.29
N LYS A 80 -7.88 -0.64 6.23
CA LYS A 80 -8.41 -1.63 7.19
C LYS A 80 -8.64 -1.04 8.56
N THR A 81 -7.79 -0.11 8.98
CA THR A 81 -7.81 0.54 10.28
C THR A 81 -7.62 2.05 10.11
N PRO A 82 -8.30 2.91 10.90
CA PRO A 82 -8.07 4.34 10.80
C PRO A 82 -6.60 4.71 11.09
N GLY A 83 -5.98 5.49 10.19
CA GLY A 83 -4.64 6.04 10.39
C GLY A 83 -3.77 6.07 9.12
N CYS A 84 -2.74 6.92 9.15
CA CYS A 84 -1.74 7.03 8.07
C CYS A 84 -0.31 7.01 8.64
N LEU A 85 0.60 6.45 7.84
CA LEU A 85 2.04 6.42 8.07
C LEU A 85 2.73 7.55 7.29
N THR A 86 3.82 8.07 7.87
CA THR A 86 4.76 9.01 7.26
C THR A 86 5.95 8.30 6.66
#